data_AF-A0A9C8ACB4-F1
#
_entry.id   AF-A0A9C8ACB4-F1
#
_cell.length_a   1.000
_cell.length_b   1.000
_cell.length_c   1.000
_cell.angle_alpha   90.00
_cell.angle_beta   90.00
_cell.angle_gamma   90.00
#
_symmetry.space_group_name_H-M   'P 1'
#
loop_
_entity.id
_entity.type
_entity.pdbx_description
1 polymer ?
#
loop_
_entity_poly.entity_id
_entity_poly.type
_entity_poly.pdbx_seq_one_letter_code
_entity_poly.pdbx_strand_id
1 'polypeptide(L)' 'MAKRNELHTFEVIPKRWVVERSFAWLDKCRRLWKNCERKLETSLQMVALAFFSLLLKRY' A
#
# COMPACT_ATOMS: atom_id res chain seq x y z
N MET A 1 -16.75 -10.39 -28.38
CA MET A 1 -15.53 -9.55 -28.45
C MET A 1 -15.42 -8.78 -27.14
N ALA A 2 -14.44 -9.11 -26.30
CA ALA A 2 -14.26 -8.44 -25.01
C ALA A 2 -13.82 -6.99 -25.24
N LYS A 3 -14.63 -6.03 -24.80
CA LYS A 3 -14.33 -4.59 -24.88
C LYS A 3 -13.13 -4.33 -23.97
N ARG A 4 -11.94 -4.09 -24.53
CA ARG A 4 -10.78 -3.64 -23.74
C ARG A 4 -11.15 -2.25 -23.20
N ASN A 5 -11.44 -2.19 -21.91
CA ASN A 5 -11.78 -0.96 -21.22
C ASN A 5 -10.67 0.08 -21.46
N GLU A 6 -11.08 1.34 -21.62
CA GLU A 6 -10.30 2.47 -22.14
C GLU A 6 -9.31 3.02 -21.08
N LEU A 7 -8.84 2.14 -20.20
CA LEU A 7 -7.99 2.41 -19.04
C LEU A 7 -6.53 2.75 -19.41
N HIS A 8 -6.19 2.79 -20.71
CA HIS A 8 -4.82 2.99 -21.19
C HIS A 8 -4.46 4.44 -21.49
N THR A 9 -5.23 5.42 -21.00
CA THR A 9 -4.79 6.80 -20.99
C THR A 9 -3.98 7.03 -19.72
N PHE A 10 -2.66 7.12 -19.84
CA PHE A 10 -1.76 7.42 -18.72
C PHE A 10 -1.95 8.88 -18.30
N GLU A 11 -2.94 9.12 -17.44
CA GLU A 11 -3.15 10.42 -16.83
C GLU A 11 -2.11 10.65 -15.73
N VAL A 12 -1.32 11.71 -15.87
CA VAL A 12 -0.27 12.07 -14.91
C VAL A 12 -0.94 12.62 -13.66
N ILE A 13 -1.13 11.76 -12.66
CA ILE A 13 -1.65 12.17 -11.35
C ILE A 13 -0.52 12.88 -10.58
N PRO A 14 -0.64 14.19 -10.31
CA PRO A 14 0.38 14.91 -9.56
C PRO A 14 0.50 14.30 -8.15
N LYS A 15 1.74 14.12 -7.68
CA LYS A 15 2.10 13.55 -6.35
C LYS A 15 1.84 12.05 -6.15
N ARG A 16 1.53 11.29 -7.20
CA ARG A 16 1.40 9.82 -7.16
C ARG A 16 2.61 9.11 -6.52
N TRP A 17 3.81 9.67 -6.74
CA TRP A 17 5.06 9.16 -6.16
C TRP A 17 5.06 9.11 -4.62
N VAL A 18 4.29 9.97 -3.94
CA VAL A 18 4.23 9.98 -2.46
C VAL A 18 3.54 8.72 -1.94
N VAL A 19 2.47 8.32 -2.62
CA VAL A 19 1.69 7.12 -2.30
C VAL A 19 2.50 5.87 -2.61
N GLU A 20 3.06 5.79 -3.82
CA GLU A 20 3.93 4.67 -4.23
C GLU A 20 5.15 4.51 -3.32
N ARG A 21 5.75 5.62 -2.87
CA ARG A 21 6.87 5.59 -1.91
C ARG A 21 6.45 5.10 -0.53
N SER A 22 5.26 5.46 -0.06
CA SER A 22 4.71 4.95 1.19
C SER A 22 4.49 3.43 1.12
N PHE A 23 3.96 2.93 -0.01
CA PHE A 23 3.82 1.50 -0.26
C PHE A 23 5.16 0.77 -0.34
N ALA A 24 6.18 1.37 -0.98
CA ALA A 24 7.53 0.80 -1.04
C ALA A 24 8.17 0.66 0.36
N TRP A 25 7.82 1.51 1.32
CA TRP A 25 8.28 1.36 2.69
C TRP A 25 7.50 0.30 3.48
N LEU A 26 6.20 0.14 3.21
CA LEU A 26 5.40 -0.93 3.77
C LEU A 26 5.84 -2.31 3.28
N ASP A 27 6.32 -2.41 2.04
CA ASP A 27 6.89 -3.63 1.48
C ASP A 27 8.08 -4.16 2.29
N LYS A 28 8.87 -3.26 2.91
CA LYS A 28 9.95 -3.64 3.82
C LYS A 28 9.45 -4.25 5.14
N CYS A 29 8.18 -4.04 5.51
CA CYS A 29 7.59 -4.70 6.66
C CYS A 29 7.26 -6.16 6.32
N ARG A 30 8.24 -7.05 6.52
CA ARG A 30 8.16 -8.49 6.24
C ARG A 30 6.91 -9.19 6.81
N ARG A 31 6.33 -8.63 7.88
CA ARG A 31 5.10 -9.11 8.53
C ARG A 31 3.84 -8.92 7.65
N LEU A 32 3.80 -7.89 6.81
CA LEU A 32 2.70 -7.61 5.87
C LEU A 32 2.77 -8.44 4.58
N TRP A 33 3.98 -8.84 4.16
CA TRP A 33 4.23 -9.49 2.86
C TRP A 33 3.36 -10.72 2.60
N LYS A 34 3.07 -11.49 3.64
CA LYS A 34 2.42 -12.79 3.50
C LYS A 34 1.03 -12.89 4.12
N ASN A 35 0.45 -11.76 4.59
CA ASN A 35 -0.86 -11.67 5.26
C ASN A 35 -1.30 -13.02 5.88
N CYS A 36 -0.47 -13.58 6.77
CA CYS A 36 -0.69 -14.90 7.35
C CYS A 36 -1.78 -14.88 8.44
N GLU A 37 -2.60 -13.85 8.46
CA GLU A 37 -3.53 -13.59 9.54
C GLU A 37 -4.87 -14.23 9.21
N ARG A 38 -5.35 -15.05 10.14
CA ARG A 38 -6.63 -15.76 10.01
C ARG A 38 -7.83 -14.82 9.99
N LYS A 39 -7.69 -13.60 10.51
CA LYS A 39 -8.75 -12.58 10.59
C LYS A 39 -8.33 -11.33 9.83
N LEU A 40 -9.28 -10.76 9.09
CA LEU A 40 -9.09 -9.49 8.36
C LEU A 40 -8.91 -8.28 9.29
N GLU A 41 -9.56 -8.31 10.46
CA GLU A 41 -9.44 -7.23 11.45
C GLU A 41 -8.01 -7.06 11.95
N THR A 42 -7.31 -8.17 12.19
CA THR A 42 -5.94 -8.13 12.69
C THR A 42 -5.00 -7.63 11.59
N SER A 43 -5.22 -8.02 10.33
CA SER A 43 -4.35 -7.58 9.23
C SER A 43 -4.50 -6.08 8.98
N LEU A 44 -5.71 -5.55 9.11
CA LEU A 44 -5.97 -4.11 9.07
C LEU A 44 -5.24 -3.35 10.18
N GLN A 45 -5.30 -3.84 11.42
CA GLN A 45 -4.59 -3.24 12.55
C GLN A 45 -3.07 -3.23 12.33
N MET A 46 -2.54 -4.28 11.71
CA MET A 46 -1.11 -4.46 11.48
C MET A 46 -0.59 -3.53 10.39
N VAL A 47 -1.40 -3.29 9.35
CA VAL A 47 -1.15 -2.23 8.35
C VAL A 47 -1.15 -0.86 9.01
N ALA A 48 -2.15 -0.56 9.85
CA ALA A 48 -2.23 0.72 10.55
C ALA A 48 -0.99 0.95 11.45
N LEU A 49 -0.58 -0.05 12.22
CA LEU A 49 0.64 0.00 13.05
C LEU A 49 1.90 0.20 12.21
N ALA A 50 2.00 -0.41 11.03
CA ALA A 50 3.12 -0.19 10.13
C ALA A 50 3.19 1.28 9.64
N PHE A 51 2.05 1.88 9.32
CA PHE A 51 1.97 3.32 8.99
C PHE A 51 2.37 4.21 10.17
N PHE A 52 1.88 3.94 11.39
CA PHE A 52 2.28 4.70 12.57
C PHE A 52 3.79 4.59 12.84
N SER A 53 4.35 3.39 12.74
CA SER A 53 5.80 3.16 12.91
C SER A 53 6.62 3.92 11.87
N LEU A 54 6.11 4.02 10.64
CA LEU A 54 6.74 4.77 9.57
C LEU A 54 6.70 6.28 9.82
N LEU A 55 5.56 6.80 10.28
CA LEU A 55 5.41 8.22 10.64
C LEU A 55 6.34 8.58 11.81
N LEU A 56 6.37 7.75 12.85
CA LEU A 56 7.23 7.93 14.03
C LEU A 56 8.73 7.82 13.71
N LYS A 57 9.12 7.10 12.67
CA LYS A 57 10.53 7.03 12.24
C LYS A 57 10.95 8.22 11.40
N ARG A 58 9.98 8.98 10.88
CA ARG A 58 10.20 10.09 9.95
C ARG A 58 10.13 11.45 10.65
N TYR A 59 9.36 11.55 11.74
CA TYR A 59 9.40 12.64 12.70
C TYR A 59 10.45 12.37 13.78
#